data_AF-A0A5C9CB94-F1
#
_entry.id   AF-A0A5C9CB94-F1
#
_cell.length_a   1.000
_cell.length_b   1.000
_cell.length_c   1.000
_cell.angle_alpha   90.00
_cell.angle_beta   90.00
_cell.angle_gamma   90.00
#
_symmetry.space_group_name_H-M   'P 1'
#
loop_
_entity.id
_entity.type
_entity.pdbx_description
1 polymer ?
#
loop_
_entity_poly.entity_id
_entity_poly.type
_entity_poly.pdbx_seq_one_letter_code
_entity_poly.pdbx_strand_id
1 'polypeptide(L)'
;MMPRFKYGSALLLTGLLMACAPATRVILLPEGAGKHTAVEVKGALGTVSLTAPYQTAHVDKAGGVELTVTDPLVVMERHGALMVNMPAAAEHFLLYFEAGGAALTEASKAQLPAILARALARKGGEIIVIGHTDRVGTVPANDALSLERARAIRQMLVDQGFKPDLIDAVG
;
A
#
# COMPACT_ATOMS: atom_id res chain seq x y z
N MET A 1 -49.60 -11.71 63.18
CA MET A 1 -48.95 -12.99 62.90
C MET A 1 -48.25 -12.87 61.55
N MET A 2 -46.93 -12.66 61.55
CA MET A 2 -46.09 -12.51 60.34
C MET A 2 -45.82 -13.89 59.70
N PRO A 3 -45.62 -13.96 58.38
CA PRO A 3 -44.66 -14.88 57.80
C PRO A 3 -43.43 -14.11 57.29
N ARG A 4 -42.26 -14.51 57.80
CA ARG A 4 -40.94 -14.12 57.31
C ARG A 4 -40.68 -14.87 56.00
N PHE A 5 -40.56 -14.18 54.87
CA PHE A 5 -39.99 -14.75 53.65
C PHE A 5 -38.52 -14.33 53.52
N LYS A 6 -37.67 -15.35 53.39
CA LYS A 6 -36.21 -15.28 53.44
C LYS A 6 -35.66 -14.71 52.12
N TYR A 7 -34.69 -13.82 52.23
CA TYR A 7 -33.87 -13.34 51.13
C TYR A 7 -33.12 -14.52 50.49
N GLY A 8 -33.46 -14.86 49.26
CA GLY A 8 -32.68 -15.77 48.41
C GLY A 8 -31.71 -14.93 47.57
N SER A 9 -30.44 -14.93 47.94
CA SER A 9 -29.36 -14.30 47.18
C SER A 9 -29.25 -14.94 45.80
N ALA A 10 -29.72 -14.27 44.76
CA ALA A 10 -29.45 -14.64 43.37
C ALA A 10 -28.02 -14.19 43.04
N LEU A 11 -27.08 -15.14 43.10
CA LEU A 11 -25.69 -14.95 42.68
C LEU A 11 -25.66 -14.86 41.15
N LEU A 12 -25.68 -13.64 40.61
CA LEU A 12 -25.37 -13.38 39.21
C LEU A 12 -23.88 -13.69 38.99
N LEU A 13 -23.60 -14.88 38.45
CA LEU A 13 -22.28 -15.27 38.00
C LEU A 13 -22.04 -14.64 36.62
N THR A 14 -21.67 -13.36 36.60
CA THR A 14 -21.25 -12.66 35.39
C THR A 14 -19.88 -13.19 34.99
N GLY A 15 -19.86 -14.21 34.13
CA GLY A 15 -18.63 -14.73 33.55
C GLY A 15 -17.95 -13.66 32.69
N LEU A 16 -16.79 -13.16 33.14
CA LEU A 16 -15.93 -12.33 32.32
C LEU A 16 -15.38 -13.18 31.17
N LEU A 17 -15.98 -13.06 29.99
CA LEU A 17 -15.34 -13.45 28.73
C LEU A 17 -14.19 -12.47 28.47
N MET A 18 -13.00 -12.79 28.98
CA MET A 18 -11.74 -12.19 28.53
C MET A 18 -11.46 -12.68 27.11
N ALA A 19 -12.13 -12.08 26.12
CA ALA A 19 -11.80 -12.27 24.72
C ALA A 19 -10.44 -11.60 24.46
N CYS A 20 -9.37 -12.39 24.48
CA CYS A 20 -8.04 -11.92 24.08
C CYS A 20 -8.00 -11.85 22.55
N ALA A 21 -8.55 -10.77 21.99
CA ALA A 21 -8.43 -10.50 20.56
C ALA A 21 -7.00 -10.01 20.28
N PRO A 22 -6.32 -10.54 19.23
CA PRO A 22 -5.03 -10.03 18.82
C PRO A 22 -5.16 -8.56 18.43
N ALA A 23 -4.15 -7.76 18.75
CA ALA A 23 -4.13 -6.34 18.42
C ALA A 23 -4.02 -6.14 16.90
N THR A 24 -3.26 -7.00 16.23
CA THR A 24 -3.03 -6.94 14.78
C THR A 24 -3.04 -8.32 14.15
N ARG A 25 -3.55 -8.43 12.93
CA ARG A 25 -3.50 -9.63 12.09
C ARG A 25 -2.93 -9.29 10.72
N VAL A 26 -1.97 -10.08 10.27
CA VAL A 26 -1.36 -9.95 8.92
C VAL A 26 -1.51 -11.28 8.21
N ILE A 27 -2.07 -11.29 6.99
CA ILE A 27 -2.27 -12.51 6.19
C ILE A 27 -1.52 -12.34 4.86
N LEU A 28 -0.62 -13.27 4.53
CA LEU A 28 0.08 -13.28 3.25
C LEU A 28 -0.83 -13.87 2.17
N LEU A 29 -1.24 -13.07 1.19
CA LEU A 29 -2.07 -13.52 0.07
C LEU A 29 -1.18 -14.05 -1.06
N PRO A 30 -1.67 -15.01 -1.87
CA PRO A 30 -0.95 -15.42 -3.07
C PRO A 30 -0.87 -14.24 -4.04
N GLU A 31 0.33 -13.97 -4.56
CA GLU A 31 0.51 -13.12 -5.73
C GLU A 31 0.57 -14.01 -6.99
N GLY A 32 0.28 -13.44 -8.16
CA GLY A 32 0.19 -14.18 -9.43
C GLY A 32 1.34 -15.17 -9.68
N ALA A 33 1.09 -16.20 -10.51
CA ALA A 33 1.97 -17.35 -10.69
C ALA A 33 3.45 -16.97 -10.91
N GLY A 34 4.33 -17.49 -10.04
CA GLY A 34 5.80 -17.34 -10.14
C GLY A 34 6.41 -16.22 -9.29
N LYS A 35 5.62 -15.42 -8.58
CA LYS A 35 6.13 -14.44 -7.62
C LYS A 35 6.22 -15.03 -6.21
N HIS A 36 7.37 -14.87 -5.58
CA HIS A 36 7.57 -15.20 -4.17
C HIS A 36 7.56 -13.91 -3.36
N THR A 37 6.49 -13.68 -2.61
CA THR A 37 6.41 -12.59 -1.63
C THR A 37 6.61 -13.12 -0.23
N ALA A 38 7.30 -12.33 0.58
CA ALA A 38 7.47 -12.59 1.99
C ALA A 38 7.20 -11.32 2.79
N VAL A 39 6.67 -11.49 3.99
CA VAL A 39 6.39 -10.39 4.92
C VAL A 39 6.98 -10.74 6.27
N GLU A 40 7.86 -9.89 6.78
CA GLU A 40 8.35 -10.00 8.14
C GLU A 40 7.44 -9.19 9.08
N VAL A 41 6.94 -9.85 10.13
CA VAL A 41 6.06 -9.24 11.13
C VAL A 41 6.81 -9.19 12.44
N LYS A 42 7.09 -7.97 12.89
CA LYS A 42 7.83 -7.69 14.13
C LYS A 42 6.89 -7.17 15.21
N GLY A 43 6.81 -7.91 16.31
CA GLY A 43 6.23 -7.47 17.58
C GLY A 43 7.31 -7.08 18.59
N ALA A 44 6.91 -6.60 19.76
CA ALA A 44 7.85 -6.23 20.83
C ALA A 44 8.61 -7.43 21.41
N LEU A 45 8.02 -8.64 21.36
CA LEU A 45 8.55 -9.86 21.98
C LEU A 45 9.04 -10.89 20.96
N GLY A 46 8.93 -10.62 19.66
CA GLY A 46 9.37 -11.56 18.64
C GLY A 46 9.14 -11.09 17.21
N THR A 47 9.69 -11.84 16.27
CA THR A 47 9.58 -11.61 14.84
C THR A 47 9.25 -12.94 14.15
N VAL A 48 8.36 -12.89 13.16
CA VAL A 48 7.97 -14.04 12.34
C VAL A 48 8.01 -13.63 10.87
N SER A 49 8.48 -14.54 10.00
CA SER A 49 8.43 -14.35 8.55
C SER A 49 7.31 -15.19 7.94
N LEU A 50 6.44 -14.53 7.18
CA LEU A 50 5.41 -15.14 6.34
C LEU A 50 6.02 -15.34 4.96
N THR A 51 6.14 -16.57 4.49
CA THR A 51 6.79 -16.95 3.22
C THR A 51 5.93 -17.85 2.33
N ALA A 52 4.80 -18.34 2.84
CA ALA A 52 3.86 -19.17 2.09
C ALA A 52 2.44 -18.56 2.09
N PRO A 53 1.66 -18.76 1.00
CA PRO A 53 0.30 -18.25 0.92
C PRO A 53 -0.56 -18.67 2.12
N TYR A 54 -1.37 -17.72 2.58
CA TYR A 54 -2.29 -17.82 3.71
C TYR A 54 -1.64 -18.04 5.09
N GLN A 55 -0.31 -17.97 5.18
CA GLN A 55 0.34 -17.79 6.47
C GLN A 55 -0.11 -16.47 7.10
N THR A 56 -0.40 -16.54 8.39
CA THR A 56 -1.00 -15.46 9.17
C THR A 56 -0.16 -15.20 10.40
N ALA A 57 0.20 -13.94 10.65
CA ALA A 57 0.75 -13.51 11.93
C ALA A 57 -0.36 -12.89 12.78
N HIS A 58 -0.47 -13.34 14.03
CA HIS A 58 -1.25 -12.69 15.07
C HIS A 58 -0.31 -11.98 16.04
N VAL A 59 -0.46 -10.66 16.17
CA VAL A 59 0.29 -9.87 17.16
C VAL A 59 -0.64 -9.55 18.31
N ASP A 60 -0.32 -10.02 19.51
CA ASP A 60 -1.08 -9.70 20.72
C ASP A 60 -0.73 -8.31 21.27
N LYS A 61 -1.43 -7.87 22.32
CA LYS A 61 -1.18 -6.57 22.97
C LYS A 61 0.16 -6.49 23.71
N ALA A 62 0.73 -7.63 24.11
CA ALA A 62 2.05 -7.69 24.73
C ALA A 62 3.18 -7.64 23.69
N GLY A 63 2.84 -7.79 22.40
CA GLY A 63 3.78 -7.81 21.29
C GLY A 63 4.35 -9.20 21.00
N GLY A 64 3.72 -10.25 21.53
CA GLY A 64 3.95 -11.63 21.09
C GLY A 64 3.44 -11.82 19.67
N VAL A 65 4.18 -12.58 18.85
CA VAL A 65 3.81 -12.87 17.46
C VAL A 65 3.65 -14.37 17.29
N GLU A 66 2.46 -14.79 16.87
CA GLU A 66 2.14 -16.19 16.58
C GLU A 66 1.95 -16.40 15.08
N LEU A 67 2.63 -17.42 14.53
CA LEU A 67 2.46 -17.86 13.14
C LEU A 67 1.40 -18.95 13.04
N THR A 68 0.38 -18.73 12.22
CA THR A 68 -0.64 -19.71 11.88
C THR A 68 -0.85 -19.77 10.37
N VAL A 69 -1.73 -20.66 9.91
CA VAL A 69 -2.21 -20.70 8.51
C VAL A 69 -3.73 -20.61 8.55
N THR A 70 -4.31 -19.82 7.65
CA THR A 70 -5.76 -19.68 7.52
C THR A 70 -6.28 -20.31 6.24
N ASP A 71 -7.55 -20.72 6.24
CA ASP A 71 -8.20 -21.31 5.07
C ASP A 71 -8.54 -20.20 4.05
N PRO A 72 -8.19 -20.36 2.76
CA PRO A 72 -8.55 -19.43 1.70
C PRO A 72 -10.04 -19.09 1.64
N LEU A 73 -10.93 -20.06 1.89
CA LEU A 73 -12.38 -19.86 1.90
C LEU A 73 -12.79 -18.91 3.03
N VAL A 74 -12.21 -19.07 4.22
CA VAL A 74 -12.46 -18.19 5.37
C VAL A 74 -11.98 -16.77 5.08
N VAL A 75 -10.83 -16.62 4.40
CA VAL A 75 -10.34 -15.31 3.96
C VAL A 75 -11.30 -14.68 2.96
N MET A 76 -11.78 -15.45 1.98
CA MET A 76 -12.70 -14.96 0.96
C MET A 76 -14.06 -14.56 1.56
N GLU A 77 -14.61 -15.36 2.46
CA GLU A 77 -15.87 -15.07 3.15
C GLU A 77 -15.78 -13.78 3.98
N ARG A 78 -14.67 -13.58 4.69
CA ARG A 78 -14.49 -12.43 5.58
C ARG A 78 -13.99 -11.17 4.87
N HIS A 79 -13.22 -11.33 3.80
CA HIS A 79 -12.44 -10.24 3.17
C HIS A 79 -12.62 -10.15 1.65
N GLY A 80 -13.53 -10.92 1.05
CA GLY A 80 -13.76 -10.92 -0.39
C GLY A 80 -14.09 -9.54 -0.96
N ALA A 81 -14.81 -8.72 -0.21
CA ALA A 81 -15.10 -7.33 -0.59
C ALA A 81 -13.82 -6.48 -0.75
N LEU A 82 -12.76 -6.74 0.03
CA LEU A 82 -11.47 -6.06 -0.13
C LEU A 82 -10.74 -6.55 -1.38
N MET A 83 -10.86 -7.83 -1.70
CA MET A 83 -10.19 -8.43 -2.86
C MET A 83 -10.77 -7.92 -4.19
N VAL A 84 -12.09 -7.75 -4.26
CA VAL A 84 -12.77 -7.22 -5.45
C VAL A 84 -12.50 -5.72 -5.64
N ASN A 85 -12.18 -5.00 -4.56
CA ASN A 85 -11.87 -3.56 -4.59
C ASN A 85 -10.36 -3.27 -4.48
N MET A 86 -9.50 -4.21 -4.89
CA MET A 86 -8.07 -3.95 -4.94
C MET A 86 -7.75 -2.76 -5.85
N PRO A 87 -6.82 -1.86 -5.43
CA PRO A 87 -6.33 -0.81 -6.31
C PRO A 87 -5.79 -1.43 -7.59
N ALA A 88 -6.07 -0.79 -8.72
CA ALA A 88 -5.47 -1.19 -9.98
C ALA A 88 -3.94 -1.08 -9.89
N ALA A 89 -3.23 -2.02 -10.51
CA ALA A 89 -1.76 -2.04 -10.53
C ALA A 89 -1.17 -0.72 -11.04
N ALA A 90 0.07 -0.39 -10.64
CA ALA A 90 0.76 0.78 -11.14
C ALA A 90 0.88 0.73 -12.67
N GLU A 91 0.71 1.88 -13.33
CA GLU A 91 0.94 2.04 -14.76
C GLU A 91 2.21 2.84 -15.00
N HIS A 92 2.99 2.42 -16.00
CA HIS A 92 4.25 3.06 -16.35
C HIS A 92 4.14 3.70 -17.74
N PHE A 93 4.65 4.94 -17.84
CA PHE A 93 4.72 5.68 -19.09
C PHE A 93 6.15 6.16 -19.32
N LEU A 94 6.59 6.13 -20.57
CA LEU A 94 7.90 6.63 -20.98
C LEU A 94 7.69 7.87 -21.85
N LEU A 95 8.30 8.98 -21.43
CA LEU A 95 8.33 10.23 -22.16
C LEU A 95 9.79 10.57 -22.48
N TYR A 96 10.02 11.00 -23.71
CA TYR A 96 11.32 11.37 -24.23
C TYR A 96 11.45 12.88 -24.35
N PHE A 97 12.65 13.35 -24.09
CA PHE A 97 13.04 14.75 -24.21
C PHE A 97 13.87 14.97 -25.46
N GLU A 98 13.81 16.19 -25.99
CA GLU A 98 14.77 16.68 -26.97
C GLU A 98 16.19 16.69 -26.37
N ALA A 99 17.18 16.59 -27.24
CA ALA A 99 18.58 16.51 -26.83
C ALA A 99 19.01 17.76 -26.02
N GLY A 100 19.75 17.52 -24.93
CA GLY A 100 20.38 18.57 -24.14
C GLY A 100 19.45 19.44 -23.27
N GLY A 101 18.15 19.14 -23.19
CA GLY A 101 17.22 19.94 -22.39
C GLY A 101 16.04 19.18 -21.81
N ALA A 102 15.09 19.94 -21.26
CA ALA A 102 13.87 19.48 -20.62
C ALA A 102 12.59 19.70 -21.47
N ALA A 103 12.75 19.99 -22.76
CA ALA A 103 11.62 20.01 -23.70
C ALA A 103 11.26 18.58 -24.10
N LEU A 104 9.98 18.20 -23.99
CA LEU A 104 9.49 16.92 -24.50
C LEU A 104 9.56 16.87 -26.03
N THR A 105 9.78 15.66 -26.57
CA THR A 105 9.58 15.40 -28.00
C THR A 105 8.11 15.56 -28.39
N GLU A 106 7.84 15.90 -29.65
CA GLU A 106 6.47 16.01 -30.16
C GLU A 106 5.67 14.70 -29.98
N ALA A 107 6.32 13.55 -30.16
CA ALA A 107 5.71 12.25 -29.92
C ALA A 107 5.29 12.07 -28.46
N SER A 108 6.13 12.46 -27.50
CA SER A 108 5.81 12.39 -26.07
C SER A 108 4.77 13.41 -25.63
N LYS A 109 4.78 14.63 -26.20
CA LYS A 109 3.70 15.61 -25.98
C LYS A 109 2.35 15.06 -26.42
N ALA A 110 2.28 14.37 -27.56
CA ALA A 110 1.06 13.76 -28.06
C ALA A 110 0.50 12.64 -27.15
N GLN A 111 1.34 12.05 -26.29
CA GLN A 111 0.92 11.03 -25.32
C GLN A 111 0.32 11.63 -24.04
N LEU A 112 0.67 12.88 -23.70
CA LEU A 112 0.25 13.50 -22.43
C LEU A 112 -1.26 13.47 -22.18
N PRO A 113 -2.15 13.77 -23.15
CA PRO A 113 -3.59 13.74 -22.90
C PRO A 113 -4.10 12.37 -22.43
N ALA A 114 -3.57 11.29 -23.01
CA ALA A 114 -3.94 9.93 -22.63
C ALA A 114 -3.43 9.57 -21.23
N ILE A 115 -2.20 9.97 -20.91
CA ILE A 115 -1.60 9.75 -19.59
C ILE A 115 -2.39 10.50 -18.51
N LEU A 116 -2.70 11.77 -18.76
CA LEU A 116 -3.49 12.62 -17.86
C LEU A 116 -4.88 12.02 -17.60
N ALA A 117 -5.56 11.55 -18.64
CA ALA A 117 -6.86 10.90 -18.50
C ALA A 117 -6.80 9.64 -17.61
N ARG A 118 -5.75 8.82 -17.77
CA ARG A 118 -5.55 7.63 -16.93
C ARG A 118 -5.20 7.97 -15.48
N ALA A 119 -4.38 9.01 -15.27
CA ALA A 119 -4.03 9.49 -13.94
C ALA A 119 -5.26 10.07 -13.21
N LEU A 120 -6.10 10.85 -13.89
CA LEU A 120 -7.35 11.41 -13.33
C LEU A 120 -8.38 10.33 -12.98
N ALA A 121 -8.40 9.20 -13.71
CA ALA A 121 -9.28 8.07 -13.40
C ALA A 121 -8.92 7.38 -12.06
N ARG A 122 -7.69 7.55 -11.58
CA ARG A 122 -7.21 7.00 -10.29
C ARG A 122 -7.35 8.02 -9.16
N LYS A 123 -8.55 8.07 -8.56
CA LYS A 123 -8.79 8.95 -7.39
C LYS A 123 -7.83 8.61 -6.25
N GLY A 124 -7.05 9.60 -5.81
CA GLY A 124 -6.05 9.43 -4.75
C GLY A 124 -4.78 8.69 -5.18
N GLY A 125 -4.58 8.45 -6.48
CA GLY A 125 -3.33 7.91 -6.99
C GLY A 125 -2.19 8.91 -6.85
N GLU A 126 -1.02 8.40 -6.45
CA GLU A 126 0.24 9.13 -6.45
C GLU A 126 0.94 8.97 -7.80
N ILE A 127 1.68 10.00 -8.21
CA ILE A 127 2.50 10.00 -9.43
C ILE A 127 3.96 10.20 -9.05
N ILE A 128 4.81 9.28 -9.48
CA ILE A 128 6.25 9.41 -9.33
C ILE A 128 6.84 9.65 -10.72
N VAL A 129 7.48 10.81 -10.89
CA VAL A 129 8.20 11.18 -12.10
C VAL A 129 9.68 10.92 -11.88
N ILE A 130 10.25 9.99 -12.64
CA ILE A 130 11.66 9.62 -12.57
C ILE A 130 12.37 10.15 -13.82
N GLY A 131 13.32 11.05 -13.61
CA GLY A 131 14.19 11.57 -14.64
C GLY A 131 15.33 10.60 -14.93
N HIS A 132 15.64 10.46 -16.21
CA HIS A 132 16.83 9.74 -16.65
C HIS A 132 17.60 10.56 -17.69
N THR A 133 18.91 10.36 -17.71
CA THR A 133 19.80 10.84 -18.77
C THR A 133 20.57 9.66 -19.36
N ASP A 134 21.22 9.89 -20.49
CA ASP A 134 22.23 8.97 -20.98
C ASP A 134 23.56 9.15 -20.21
N ARG A 135 24.63 8.52 -20.70
CA ARG A 135 25.97 8.54 -20.08
C ARG A 135 26.87 9.65 -20.64
N VAL A 136 26.38 10.52 -21.51
CA VAL A 136 27.19 11.59 -22.08
C VAL A 136 27.29 12.74 -21.06
N GLY A 137 28.50 13.24 -20.83
CA GLY A 137 28.75 14.30 -19.85
C GLY A 137 29.18 13.78 -18.48
N THR A 138 29.07 14.63 -17.45
CA THR A 138 29.48 14.31 -16.08
C THR A 138 28.29 13.84 -15.24
N VAL A 139 28.55 13.02 -14.22
CA VAL A 139 27.49 12.53 -13.30
C VAL A 139 26.70 13.70 -12.67
N PRO A 140 27.32 14.76 -12.11
CA PRO A 140 26.56 15.86 -11.53
C PRO A 140 25.69 16.63 -12.54
N ALA A 141 26.15 16.74 -13.80
CA ALA A 141 25.35 17.38 -14.85
C ALA A 141 24.14 16.51 -15.22
N ASN A 142 24.33 15.20 -15.26
CA ASN A 142 23.29 14.24 -15.53
C ASN A 142 22.25 14.17 -14.41
N ASP A 143 22.67 14.16 -13.14
CA ASP A 143 21.77 14.20 -11.98
C ASP A 143 20.95 15.51 -11.94
N ALA A 144 21.57 16.64 -12.28
CA ALA A 144 20.87 17.92 -12.38
C ALA A 144 19.84 17.92 -13.51
N LEU A 145 20.20 17.40 -14.68
CA LEU A 145 19.35 17.34 -15.87
C LEU A 145 18.19 16.35 -15.71
N SER A 146 18.41 15.18 -15.09
CA SER A 146 17.35 14.22 -14.78
C SER A 146 16.31 14.86 -13.84
N LEU A 147 16.76 15.53 -12.78
CA LEU A 147 15.88 16.20 -11.83
C LEU A 147 15.12 17.37 -12.45
N GLU A 148 15.78 18.17 -13.30
CA GLU A 148 15.13 19.25 -14.06
C GLU A 148 13.99 18.71 -14.94
N ARG A 149 14.25 17.63 -15.68
CA ARG A 149 13.26 16.95 -16.51
C ARG A 149 12.09 16.43 -15.69
N ALA A 150 12.35 15.79 -14.56
CA ALA A 150 11.30 15.30 -13.68
C ALA A 150 10.43 16.44 -13.12
N ARG A 151 11.06 17.54 -12.72
CA ARG A 151 10.37 18.75 -12.25
C ARG A 151 9.53 19.42 -13.34
N ALA A 152 10.00 19.43 -14.59
CA ALA A 152 9.24 19.98 -15.71
C ALA A 152 7.92 19.23 -15.90
N ILE A 153 7.95 17.89 -15.88
CA ILE A 153 6.72 17.07 -15.97
C ILE A 153 5.84 17.26 -14.74
N ARG A 154 6.43 17.29 -13.53
CA ARG A 154 5.66 17.59 -12.31
C ARG A 154 4.92 18.91 -12.42
N GLN A 155 5.56 19.96 -12.90
CA GLN A 155 4.92 21.26 -13.08
C GLN A 155 3.77 21.18 -14.08
N MET A 156 3.97 20.51 -15.23
CA MET A 156 2.90 20.29 -16.20
C MET A 156 1.70 19.57 -15.58
N LEU A 157 1.92 18.53 -14.76
CA LEU A 157 0.84 17.82 -14.07
C LEU A 157 0.09 18.72 -13.08
N VAL A 158 0.82 19.54 -12.32
CA VAL A 158 0.21 20.52 -11.39
C VAL A 158 -0.64 21.53 -12.15
N ASP A 159 -0.17 22.03 -13.30
CA ASP A 159 -0.90 22.98 -14.14
C ASP A 159 -2.19 22.36 -14.73
N GLN A 160 -2.25 21.03 -14.83
CA GLN A 160 -3.45 20.27 -15.22
C GLN A 160 -4.40 19.96 -14.05
N GLY A 161 -4.12 20.48 -12.85
CA GLY A 161 -5.01 20.40 -11.67
C GLY A 161 -4.72 19.22 -10.72
N PHE A 162 -3.59 18.52 -10.90
CA PHE A 162 -3.17 17.53 -9.92
C PHE A 162 -2.65 18.21 -8.65
N LYS A 163 -2.90 17.59 -7.49
CA LYS A 163 -2.40 18.10 -6.21
C LYS A 163 -0.88 17.95 -6.16
N PRO A 164 -0.11 19.02 -5.86
CA PRO A 164 1.35 18.96 -5.78
C PRO A 164 1.89 17.92 -4.80
N ASP A 165 1.14 17.63 -3.72
CA ASP A 165 1.51 16.68 -2.67
C ASP A 165 1.36 15.21 -3.10
N LEU A 166 0.72 14.96 -4.26
CA LEU A 166 0.57 13.63 -4.85
C LEU A 166 1.55 13.39 -6.01
N ILE A 167 2.52 14.29 -6.21
CA ILE A 167 3.47 14.21 -7.31
C ILE A 167 4.90 14.39 -6.79
N ASP A 168 5.68 13.32 -6.88
CA ASP A 168 7.11 13.33 -6.58
C ASP A 168 7.94 13.39 -7.86
N ALA A 169 9.01 14.19 -7.83
CA ALA A 169 9.98 14.31 -8.90
C ALA A 169 11.35 13.87 -8.39
N VAL A 170 11.91 12.84 -9.02
CA VAL A 170 13.19 12.22 -8.69
C VAL A 170 14.09 12.27 -9.92
N GLY A 171 15.38 12.56 -9.74
CA GLY A 171 16.39 12.55 -10.78
C GLY A 171 17.60 11.74 -10.38
#